data_AF-A0A2D9F7D4-F1
#
_entry.id   AF-A0A2D9F7D4-F1
#
_cell.length_a   1.000
_cell.length_b   1.000
_cell.length_c   1.000
_cell.angle_alpha   90.00
_cell.angle_beta   90.00
_cell.angle_gamma   90.00
#
_symmetry.space_group_name_H-M   'P 1'
#
loop_
_entity.id
_entity.type
_entity.pdbx_description
1 polymer ?
#
loop_
_entity_poly.entity_id
_entity_poly.type
_entity_poly.pdbx_seq_one_letter_code
_entity_poly.pdbx_strand_id
1 'polypeptide(L)'
;MLEENRWRAQRYGLDEGLVDFGKGEVVSCATLLDEIVGLIAEDAEALDCTAQIDHLKTIQERGTSAHRQIAAYDAALGGGADAEAALIAVVDGLIAETVTFTK
;
A
#
# COMPACT_ATOMS: atom_id res chain seq x y z
N MET A 1 -14.12 -12.89 -11.72
CA MET A 1 -12.82 -13.56 -11.47
C MET A 1 -11.72 -12.55 -11.17
N LEU A 2 -11.40 -11.62 -12.08
CA LEU A 2 -10.60 -10.41 -11.73
C LEU A 2 -11.27 -9.58 -10.62
N GLU A 3 -12.61 -9.62 -10.58
CA GLU A 3 -13.43 -8.94 -9.58
C GLU A 3 -13.14 -9.38 -8.14
N GLU A 4 -12.70 -10.64 -7.93
CA GLU A 4 -12.35 -11.15 -6.60
C GLU A 4 -11.08 -10.47 -6.09
N ASN A 5 -9.99 -10.49 -6.87
CA ASN A 5 -8.76 -9.78 -6.51
C ASN A 5 -8.99 -8.28 -6.40
N ARG A 6 -9.85 -7.69 -7.26
CA ARG A 6 -10.22 -6.28 -7.14
C ARG A 6 -10.93 -6.00 -5.82
N TRP A 7 -11.89 -6.83 -5.43
CA TRP A 7 -12.60 -6.68 -4.16
C TRP A 7 -11.68 -6.88 -2.96
N ARG A 8 -10.83 -7.91 -2.98
CA ARG A 8 -9.85 -8.17 -1.91
C ARG A 8 -8.86 -7.02 -1.74
N ALA A 9 -8.31 -6.49 -2.83
CA ALA A 9 -7.43 -5.32 -2.79
C ALA A 9 -8.13 -4.07 -2.22
N GLN A 10 -9.40 -3.85 -2.58
CA GLN A 10 -10.18 -2.72 -2.03
C GLN A 10 -10.49 -2.90 -0.54
N ARG A 11 -10.80 -4.13 -0.11
CA ARG A 11 -11.26 -4.41 1.26
C ARG A 11 -10.11 -4.57 2.25
N TYR A 12 -9.00 -5.17 1.81
CA TYR A 12 -7.90 -5.59 2.67
C TYR A 12 -6.56 -5.01 2.27
N GLY A 13 -6.48 -4.24 1.19
CA GLY A 13 -5.21 -3.69 0.71
C GLY A 13 -4.21 -4.81 0.44
N LEU A 14 -3.13 -4.83 1.24
CA LEU A 14 -2.04 -5.80 1.14
C LEU A 14 -2.16 -6.96 2.16
N ASP A 15 -3.08 -6.86 3.13
CA ASP A 15 -3.00 -7.62 4.39
C ASP A 15 -3.49 -9.07 4.28
N GLU A 16 -4.58 -9.28 3.54
CA GLU A 16 -5.23 -10.60 3.44
C GLU A 16 -4.88 -11.34 2.15
N GLY A 17 -3.87 -10.87 1.41
CA GLY A 17 -3.37 -11.50 0.19
C GLY A 17 -4.24 -11.29 -1.06
N LEU A 18 -3.97 -12.07 -2.11
CA LEU A 18 -4.76 -12.12 -3.35
C LEU A 18 -4.77 -13.56 -3.87
N VAL A 19 -5.75 -13.89 -4.72
CA VAL A 19 -5.85 -15.20 -5.37
C VAL A 19 -4.76 -15.33 -6.44
N ASP A 20 -3.90 -16.33 -6.29
CA ASP A 20 -3.04 -16.86 -7.35
C ASP A 20 -3.87 -17.85 -8.19
N PHE A 21 -4.10 -17.51 -9.45
CA PHE A 21 -4.94 -18.33 -10.34
C PHE A 21 -4.23 -19.58 -10.87
N GLY A 22 -2.90 -19.62 -10.86
CA GLY A 22 -2.13 -20.81 -11.22
C GLY A 22 -2.20 -21.88 -10.13
N LYS A 23 -2.22 -21.45 -8.87
CA LYS A 23 -2.26 -22.34 -7.69
C LYS A 23 -3.69 -22.56 -7.16
N GLY A 24 -4.62 -21.67 -7.46
CA GLY A 24 -6.01 -21.73 -6.98
C GLY A 24 -6.15 -21.42 -5.49
N GLU A 25 -5.19 -20.70 -4.90
CA GLU A 25 -5.13 -20.37 -3.48
C GLU A 25 -4.90 -18.87 -3.26
N VAL A 26 -5.20 -18.39 -2.05
CA VAL A 26 -4.83 -17.04 -1.65
C VAL A 26 -3.38 -17.05 -1.18
N VAL A 27 -2.56 -16.22 -1.79
CA VAL A 27 -1.16 -16.01 -1.41
C VAL A 27 -0.94 -14.57 -0.95
N SER A 28 0.18 -14.31 -0.28
CA SER A 28 0.50 -12.96 0.16
C SER A 28 0.69 -12.01 -1.03
N CYS A 29 0.33 -10.74 -0.85
CA CYS A 29 0.57 -9.73 -1.89
C CYS A 29 2.08 -9.57 -2.17
N ALA A 30 2.92 -9.76 -1.14
CA ALA A 30 4.37 -9.75 -1.25
C ALA A 30 4.88 -10.79 -2.25
N THR A 31 4.42 -12.04 -2.13
CA THR A 31 4.78 -13.14 -3.04
C THR A 31 4.46 -12.80 -4.49
N LEU A 32 3.24 -12.30 -4.74
CA LEU A 32 2.81 -11.95 -6.11
C LEU A 32 3.58 -10.74 -6.67
N LEU A 33 3.92 -9.77 -5.80
CA LEU A 33 4.74 -8.64 -6.21
C LEU A 33 6.15 -9.07 -6.58
N ASP A 34 6.78 -9.96 -5.82
CA ASP A 34 8.11 -10.48 -6.16
C ASP A 34 8.10 -11.23 -7.50
N GLU A 35 7.05 -12.03 -7.76
CA GLU A 35 6.86 -12.71 -9.05
C GLU A 35 6.71 -11.70 -10.21
N ILE A 36 5.90 -10.65 -10.03
CA ILE A 36 5.70 -9.60 -11.05
C ILE A 36 6.98 -8.79 -11.26
N VAL A 37 7.72 -8.43 -10.20
CA VAL A 37 8.99 -7.71 -10.29
C VAL A 37 10.02 -8.51 -11.08
N GLY A 38 10.12 -9.82 -10.83
CA GLY A 38 10.97 -10.70 -11.61
C GLY A 38 10.55 -10.78 -13.08
N LEU A 39 9.25 -10.81 -13.35
CA LEU A 39 8.70 -10.87 -14.70
C LEU A 39 9.01 -9.62 -15.54
N ILE A 40 9.01 -8.43 -14.92
CA ILE A 40 9.22 -7.14 -15.61
C ILE A 40 10.65 -6.60 -15.50
N ALA A 41 11.59 -7.38 -14.99
CA ALA A 41 12.94 -6.90 -14.66
C ALA A 41 13.68 -6.31 -15.88
N GLU A 42 13.67 -7.03 -17.02
CA GLU A 42 14.30 -6.55 -18.26
C GLU A 42 13.63 -5.28 -18.80
N ASP A 43 12.30 -5.18 -18.71
CA ASP A 43 11.55 -3.99 -19.10
C ASP A 43 11.87 -2.79 -18.20
N ALA A 44 11.99 -3.02 -16.88
CA ALA A 44 12.32 -1.98 -15.92
C ALA A 44 13.74 -1.42 -16.16
N GLU A 45 14.69 -2.29 -16.52
CA GLU A 45 16.03 -1.88 -16.95
C GLU A 45 15.98 -1.10 -18.27
N ALA A 46 15.25 -1.59 -19.27
CA ALA A 46 15.11 -0.94 -20.57
C ALA A 46 14.45 0.45 -20.49
N LEU A 47 13.57 0.65 -19.50
CA LEU A 47 12.85 1.90 -19.25
C LEU A 47 13.51 2.80 -18.18
N ASP A 48 14.66 2.40 -17.64
CA ASP A 48 15.39 3.10 -16.57
C ASP A 48 14.50 3.42 -15.36
N CYS A 49 13.67 2.46 -14.95
CA CYS A 49 12.71 2.59 -13.84
C CYS A 49 12.88 1.56 -12.72
N THR A 50 13.99 0.81 -12.71
CA THR A 50 14.28 -0.23 -11.70
C THR A 50 14.17 0.30 -10.27
N ALA A 51 14.66 1.51 -9.99
CA ALA A 51 14.60 2.11 -8.65
C ALA A 51 13.15 2.34 -8.15
N GLN A 52 12.25 2.73 -9.06
CA GLN A 52 10.84 2.95 -8.78
C GLN A 52 10.12 1.62 -8.54
N ILE A 53 10.48 0.57 -9.29
CA ILE A 53 9.97 -0.78 -9.08
C ILE A 53 10.46 -1.35 -7.73
N ASP A 54 11.73 -1.18 -7.39
CA ASP A 54 12.27 -1.62 -6.10
C ASP A 54 11.62 -0.91 -4.90
N HIS A 55 11.12 0.32 -5.07
CA HIS A 55 10.38 1.03 -4.02
C HIS A 55 9.09 0.30 -3.59
N LEU A 56 8.57 -0.63 -4.40
CA LEU A 56 7.43 -1.47 -4.00
C LEU A 56 7.73 -2.26 -2.71
N LYS A 57 8.98 -2.69 -2.49
CA LYS A 57 9.41 -3.37 -1.26
C LYS A 57 9.27 -2.45 -0.04
N THR A 58 9.66 -1.19 -0.18
CA THR A 58 9.48 -0.19 0.88
C THR A 58 8.00 0.01 1.22
N ILE A 59 7.10 -0.03 0.23
CA ILE A 59 5.66 0.07 0.48
C ILE A 59 5.14 -1.15 1.22
N GLN A 60 5.61 -2.36 0.89
CA GLN A 60 5.24 -3.57 1.61
C GLN A 60 5.71 -3.55 3.07
N GLU A 61 6.96 -3.16 3.32
CA GLU A 61 7.54 -3.12 4.67
C GLU A 61 6.91 -2.05 5.56
N ARG A 62 6.68 -0.85 5.01
CA ARG A 62 6.12 0.30 5.74
C ARG A 62 4.60 0.25 5.86
N GLY A 63 3.93 -0.42 4.92
CA GLY A 63 2.49 -0.32 4.70
C GLY A 63 2.08 0.85 3.79
N THR A 64 0.84 0.77 3.32
CA THR A 64 0.24 1.75 2.41
C THR A 64 -0.13 3.06 3.13
N SER A 65 -0.56 4.08 2.37
CA SER A 65 -1.11 5.31 2.97
C SER A 65 -2.33 5.01 3.85
N ALA A 66 -3.18 4.04 3.49
CA ALA A 66 -4.33 3.65 4.30
C ALA A 66 -3.92 3.16 5.70
N HIS A 67 -2.83 2.37 5.80
CA HIS A 67 -2.29 1.93 7.09
C HIS A 67 -1.87 3.10 7.96
N ARG A 68 -1.14 4.07 7.39
CA ARG A 68 -0.68 5.25 8.12
C ARG A 68 -1.83 6.15 8.56
N GLN A 69 -2.85 6.31 7.71
CA GLN A 69 -4.04 7.08 8.04
C GLN A 69 -4.84 6.43 9.18
N ILE A 70 -5.06 5.11 9.14
CA ILE A 70 -5.70 4.37 10.24
C ILE A 70 -4.87 4.50 11.52
N ALA A 71 -3.56 4.31 11.45
CA ALA A 71 -2.68 4.45 12.61
C ALA A 71 -2.71 5.86 13.21
N ALA A 72 -2.75 6.92 12.38
CA ALA A 72 -2.88 8.30 12.85
C ALA A 72 -4.22 8.56 13.53
N TYR A 73 -5.31 8.04 12.95
CA TYR A 73 -6.65 8.12 13.52
C TYR A 73 -6.73 7.42 14.88
N ASP A 74 -6.26 6.17 14.96
CA ASP A 74 -6.27 5.37 16.19
C ASP A 74 -5.38 5.99 17.27
N ALA A 75 -4.23 6.55 16.88
CA ALA A 75 -3.34 7.27 17.80
C ALA A 75 -4.01 8.53 18.38
N ALA A 76 -4.74 9.30 17.56
CA ALA A 76 -5.46 10.47 18.02
C ALA A 76 -6.59 10.11 18.99
N LEU A 77 -7.39 9.08 18.67
CA LEU A 77 -8.41 8.55 19.58
C LEU A 77 -7.80 8.02 20.89
N GLY A 78 -6.71 7.26 20.80
CA GLY A 78 -5.97 6.77 21.97
C GLY A 78 -5.38 7.89 22.83
N GLY A 79 -5.12 9.05 22.24
CA GLY A 79 -4.72 10.29 22.91
C GLY A 79 -5.87 11.10 23.52
N GLY A 80 -7.12 10.63 23.40
CA GLY A 80 -8.30 11.29 23.96
C GLY A 80 -8.97 12.31 23.04
N ALA A 81 -8.58 12.36 21.77
CA ALA A 81 -9.32 13.15 20.77
C ALA A 81 -10.72 12.55 20.54
N ASP A 82 -11.67 13.40 20.15
CA ASP A 82 -12.92 12.90 19.57
C ASP A 82 -12.72 12.49 18.10
N ALA A 83 -13.77 11.92 17.50
CA ALA A 83 -13.71 11.41 16.13
C ALA A 83 -13.43 12.51 15.09
N GLU A 84 -13.93 13.73 15.30
CA GLU A 84 -13.72 14.84 14.36
C GLU A 84 -12.26 15.28 14.40
N ALA A 85 -11.71 15.51 15.60
CA ALA A 85 -10.31 15.85 15.79
C ALA A 85 -9.36 14.74 15.27
N ALA A 86 -9.72 13.47 15.42
CA ALA A 86 -8.95 12.37 14.88
C ALA A 86 -8.95 12.34 13.34
N LEU A 87 -10.08 12.66 12.68
CA LEU A 87 -10.12 12.81 11.21
C LEU A 87 -9.30 14.02 10.74
N ILE A 88 -9.33 15.13 11.48
CA ILE A 88 -8.49 16.31 11.19
C ILE A 88 -7.00 15.92 11.24
N ALA A 89 -6.58 15.16 12.25
CA ALA A 89 -5.19 14.69 12.35
C ALA A 89 -4.74 13.85 11.14
N VAL A 90 -5.64 13.03 10.58
CA VAL A 90 -5.38 12.29 9.34
C VAL A 90 -5.17 13.25 8.16
N VAL A 91 -6.04 14.25 8.01
CA VAL A 91 -5.94 15.25 6.93
C VAL A 91 -4.66 16.07 7.07
N ASP A 92 -4.31 16.52 8.27
CA ASP A 92 -3.07 17.25 8.55
C ASP A 92 -1.83 16.43 8.17
N GLY A 93 -1.84 15.13 8.48
CA GLY A 93 -0.80 14.20 8.06
C GLY A 93 -0.67 14.10 6.53
N LEU A 94 -1.80 13.99 5.82
CA LEU A 94 -1.81 13.96 4.35
C LEU A 94 -1.31 15.28 3.72
N ILE A 95 -1.65 16.41 4.32
CA ILE A 95 -1.12 17.72 3.91
C ILE A 95 0.40 17.73 4.06
N ALA A 96 0.93 17.31 5.22
CA ALA A 96 2.37 17.27 5.45
C ALA A 96 3.11 16.34 4.46
N GLU A 97 2.57 15.17 4.17
CA GLU A 97 3.15 14.23 3.19
C GLU A 97 3.16 14.82 1.76
N THR A 98 2.20 15.67 1.41
CA THR A 98 2.00 16.16 0.02
C THR A 98 2.64 17.53 -0.24
N VAL A 99 2.60 18.45 0.72
CA VAL A 99 3.14 19.82 0.55
C VAL A 99 4.66 19.85 0.43
N THR A 100 5.33 18.79 0.87
CA THR A 100 6.80 18.65 0.78
C THR A 100 7.29 18.33 -0.65
N PHE A 101 6.42 18.29 -1.67
CA PHE A 101 6.80 18.31 -3.09
C PHE A 101 7.35 19.70 -3.50
N THR A 102 8.49 20.10 -2.92
CA THR A 102 9.33 21.14 -3.52
C THR A 102 10.25 20.44 -4.52
N LYS A 103 10.18 20.90 -5.78
CA LYS A 103 10.95 20.42 -6.94
C LYS A 103 12.45 20.32 -6.69
#